data_AF-A0A2N0QNM1-F1
#
_entry.id   AF-A0A2N0QNM1-F1
#
_cell.length_a   1.000
_cell.length_b   1.000
_cell.length_c   1.000
_cell.angle_alpha   90.00
_cell.angle_beta   90.00
_cell.angle_gamma   90.00
#
_symmetry.space_group_name_H-M   'P 1'
#
loop_
_entity.id
_entity.type
_entity.pdbx_description
1 polymer ?
#
loop_
_entity_poly.entity_id
_entity_poly.type
_entity_poly.pdbx_seq_one_letter_code
_entity_poly.pdbx_strand_id
1 'polypeptide(L)'
;MKKNVAPEDVINIHKKAIEEIYDDLPEKLSYAYEFLIEVMVQFGLKFREHQSLLIKQEELRIEMDIATRIQNHLLKTTVPQIESLDIGMLSIPLRRMNGDCVYCFLYDKKDYLSFAVTDVVGKGVPAALCMSMVKNGLETLEYANNNPSHVLE
;
A
#
# COMPACT_ATOMS: atom_id res chain seq x y z
N MET A 1 18.85 -30.91 3.82
CA MET A 1 18.56 -30.92 2.36
C MET A 1 19.04 -29.61 1.76
N LYS A 2 19.87 -29.64 0.71
CA LYS A 2 20.41 -28.44 0.05
C LYS A 2 19.26 -27.57 -0.49
N LYS A 3 19.24 -26.30 -0.11
CA LYS A 3 18.14 -25.33 -0.32
C LYS A 3 17.99 -24.80 -1.76
N ASN A 4 18.62 -25.39 -2.78
CA ASN A 4 18.80 -24.73 -4.08
C ASN A 4 18.78 -25.64 -5.31
N VAL A 5 18.20 -26.84 -5.22
CA VAL A 5 18.09 -27.74 -6.38
C VAL A 5 16.75 -27.49 -7.05
N ALA A 6 16.74 -27.15 -8.34
CA ALA A 6 15.50 -26.90 -9.06
C ALA A 6 14.73 -28.22 -9.26
N PRO A 7 13.39 -28.22 -9.27
CA PRO A 7 12.62 -29.45 -9.43
C PRO A 7 12.98 -30.25 -10.69
N GLU A 8 13.31 -29.56 -11.78
CA GLU A 8 13.82 -30.13 -13.02
C GLU A 8 15.17 -30.84 -12.86
N ASP A 9 16.06 -30.33 -11.99
CA ASP A 9 17.35 -30.95 -11.70
C ASP A 9 17.16 -32.26 -10.93
N VAL A 10 16.19 -32.30 -10.00
CA VAL A 10 15.85 -33.51 -9.25
C VAL A 10 15.36 -34.61 -10.21
N ILE A 11 14.51 -34.24 -11.17
CA ILE A 11 13.99 -35.18 -12.17
C ILE A 11 15.11 -35.64 -13.10
N ASN A 12 15.99 -34.75 -13.53
CA ASN A 12 17.15 -35.10 -14.37
C ASN A 12 18.11 -36.05 -13.67
N ILE A 13 18.39 -35.83 -12.38
CA ILE A 13 19.20 -36.75 -11.57
C ILE A 13 18.52 -38.13 -11.50
N HIS A 14 17.20 -38.16 -11.32
CA HIS A 14 16.46 -39.41 -11.26
C HIS A 14 16.42 -40.15 -12.61
N LYS A 15 16.25 -39.43 -13.73
CA LYS A 15 16.34 -39.98 -15.09
C LYS A 15 17.69 -40.68 -15.31
N LYS A 16 18.80 -39.98 -15.01
CA LYS A 16 20.16 -40.53 -15.16
C LYS A 16 20.41 -41.76 -14.29
N ALA A 17 19.96 -41.73 -13.04
CA ALA A 17 20.12 -42.87 -12.15
C ALA A 17 19.40 -44.12 -12.65
N ILE A 18 18.25 -43.96 -13.33
CA ILE A 18 17.51 -45.09 -13.91
C ILE A 18 18.17 -45.60 -15.19
N GLU A 19 18.69 -44.70 -16.04
CA GLU A 19 19.47 -45.06 -17.23
C GLU A 19 20.75 -45.83 -16.89
N GLU A 20 21.37 -45.58 -15.72
CA GLU A 20 22.54 -46.33 -15.24
C GLU A 20 22.19 -47.73 -14.69
N ILE A 21 20.94 -47.96 -14.25
CA ILE A 21 20.52 -49.22 -13.62
C ILE A 21 19.93 -50.20 -14.64
N TYR A 22 19.31 -49.70 -15.72
CA TYR A 22 18.65 -50.51 -16.75
C TYR A 22 19.31 -50.31 -18.12
N ASP A 23 19.93 -51.37 -18.65
CA ASP A 23 20.61 -51.37 -19.95
C ASP A 23 19.69 -51.10 -21.16
N ASP A 24 18.39 -51.41 -21.05
CA ASP A 24 17.40 -51.21 -22.12
C ASP A 24 16.13 -50.55 -21.56
N LEU A 25 16.19 -49.23 -21.42
CA LEU A 25 15.07 -48.44 -20.90
C LEU A 25 13.99 -48.28 -21.98
N PRO A 26 12.71 -48.59 -21.71
CA PRO A 26 11.65 -48.38 -22.68
C PRO A 26 11.58 -46.92 -23.13
N GLU A 27 11.53 -46.68 -24.44
CA GLU A 27 11.51 -45.33 -25.05
C GLU A 27 10.38 -44.44 -24.48
N LYS A 28 9.24 -45.06 -24.16
CA LYS A 28 8.08 -44.43 -23.50
C LYS A 28 8.42 -43.77 -22.16
N LEU A 29 9.36 -44.34 -21.41
CA LEU A 29 9.79 -43.80 -20.11
C LEU A 29 10.69 -42.57 -20.30
N SER A 30 11.54 -42.53 -21.33
CA SER A 30 12.33 -41.33 -21.66
C SER A 30 11.41 -40.15 -22.00
N TYR A 31 10.40 -40.38 -22.84
CA TYR A 31 9.41 -39.34 -23.18
C TYR A 31 8.63 -38.84 -21.95
N ALA A 32 8.31 -39.74 -21.00
CA ALA A 32 7.64 -39.34 -19.76
C ALA A 32 8.52 -38.44 -18.89
N TYR A 33 9.82 -38.73 -18.80
CA TYR A 33 10.78 -37.87 -18.10
C TYR A 33 10.95 -36.52 -18.77
N GLU A 34 11.08 -36.49 -20.10
CA GLU A 34 11.19 -35.24 -20.87
C GLU A 34 9.97 -34.35 -20.69
N PHE A 35 8.77 -34.94 -20.79
CA PHE A 35 7.53 -34.24 -20.51
C PHE A 35 7.49 -33.70 -19.07
N LEU A 36 7.86 -34.51 -18.08
CA LEU A 36 7.86 -34.10 -16.68
C LEU A 36 8.85 -32.95 -16.41
N ILE A 37 10.04 -33.00 -17.03
CA ILE A 37 11.04 -31.92 -16.96
C ILE A 37 10.47 -30.64 -17.54
N GLU A 38 9.89 -30.69 -18.75
CA GLU A 38 9.26 -29.54 -19.40
C GLU A 38 8.20 -28.89 -18.49
N VAL A 39 7.31 -29.70 -17.91
CA VAL A 39 6.27 -29.22 -17.00
C VAL A 39 6.87 -28.61 -15.74
N MET A 40 7.90 -29.21 -15.15
CA MET A 40 8.55 -28.67 -13.95
C MET A 40 9.32 -27.38 -14.22
N VAL A 41 9.97 -27.23 -15.37
CA VAL A 41 10.62 -25.97 -15.77
C VAL A 41 9.58 -24.85 -15.86
N GLN A 42 8.45 -25.10 -16.54
CA GLN A 42 7.37 -24.11 -16.66
C GLN A 42 6.77 -23.76 -15.30
N PHE A 43 6.52 -24.76 -14.46
CA PHE A 43 6.03 -24.57 -13.11
C PHE A 43 7.03 -23.76 -12.26
N GLY A 44 8.31 -24.09 -12.30
CA GLY A 44 9.36 -23.39 -11.54
C GLY A 44 9.52 -21.93 -11.97
N LEU A 45 9.41 -21.64 -13.26
CA LEU A 45 9.38 -20.26 -13.77
C LEU A 45 8.16 -19.50 -13.25
N LYS A 46 6.96 -20.08 -13.39
CA LYS A 46 5.70 -19.46 -12.92
C LYS A 46 5.68 -19.27 -11.41
N PHE A 47 6.22 -20.22 -10.66
CA PHE A 47 6.32 -20.13 -9.21
C PHE A 47 7.25 -18.99 -8.80
N ARG A 48 8.43 -18.86 -9.42
CA ARG A 48 9.36 -17.75 -9.15
C ARG A 48 8.75 -16.39 -9.49
N GLU A 49 8.08 -16.30 -10.63
CA GLU A 49 7.35 -15.09 -11.04
C GLU A 49 6.29 -14.71 -10.00
N HIS A 50 5.47 -15.68 -9.58
CA HIS A 50 4.46 -15.47 -8.55
C HIS A 50 5.05 -15.04 -7.21
N GLN A 51 6.14 -15.69 -6.76
CA GLN A 51 6.83 -15.31 -5.53
C GLN A 51 7.39 -13.87 -5.60
N SER A 52 7.97 -13.49 -6.74
CA SER A 52 8.46 -12.12 -6.95
C SER A 52 7.33 -11.09 -6.89
N LEU A 53 6.17 -11.40 -7.49
CA LEU A 53 4.98 -10.55 -7.41
C LEU A 53 4.46 -10.42 -5.98
N LEU A 54 4.43 -11.50 -5.20
CA LEU A 54 4.02 -11.46 -3.80
C LEU A 54 4.95 -10.59 -2.95
N ILE A 55 6.27 -10.72 -3.14
CA ILE A 55 7.25 -9.87 -2.44
C ILE A 55 7.03 -8.40 -2.79
N LYS A 56 6.90 -8.08 -4.07
CA LYS A 56 6.67 -6.70 -4.53
C LYS A 56 5.34 -6.14 -4.02
N GLN A 57 4.30 -6.96 -3.96
CA GLN A 57 3.02 -6.57 -3.39
C GLN A 57 3.14 -6.28 -1.89
N GLU A 58 3.93 -7.05 -1.16
CA GLU A 58 4.18 -6.83 0.26
C GLU A 58 4.99 -5.55 0.51
N GLU A 59 6.02 -5.28 -0.30
CA GLU A 59 6.79 -4.03 -0.24
C GLU A 59 5.88 -2.81 -0.44
N LEU A 60 5.05 -2.82 -1.49
CA LEU A 60 4.05 -1.77 -1.74
C LEU A 60 3.07 -1.63 -0.59
N ARG A 61 2.66 -2.75 0.02
CA ARG A 61 1.75 -2.76 1.18
C ARG A 61 2.36 -2.02 2.38
N ILE A 62 3.65 -2.27 2.64
CA ILE A 62 4.39 -1.63 3.73
C ILE A 62 4.55 -0.13 3.45
N GLU A 63 4.95 0.26 2.24
CA GLU A 63 5.07 1.67 1.86
C GLU A 63 3.75 2.43 2.01
N MET A 64 2.63 1.83 1.59
CA MET A 64 1.30 2.42 1.75
C MET A 64 0.90 2.59 3.23
N ASP A 65 1.26 1.65 4.09
CA ASP A 65 0.97 1.74 5.53
C ASP A 65 1.78 2.86 6.19
N ILE A 66 3.04 3.05 5.77
CA ILE A 66 3.87 4.17 6.22
C ILE A 66 3.27 5.49 5.75
N ALA A 67 2.95 5.62 4.46
CA ALA A 67 2.34 6.83 3.89
C ALA A 67 1.02 7.19 4.59
N THR A 68 0.19 6.19 4.90
CA THR A 68 -1.05 6.37 5.65
C THR A 68 -0.79 6.91 7.06
N ARG A 69 0.22 6.40 7.77
CA ARG A 69 0.58 6.91 9.11
C ARG A 69 1.07 8.35 9.07
N ILE A 70 1.88 8.70 8.06
CA ILE A 70 2.34 10.07 7.85
C ILE A 70 1.14 10.98 7.58
N GLN A 71 0.25 10.60 6.67
CA GLN A 71 -0.95 11.37 6.37
C GLN A 71 -1.82 11.56 7.61
N ASN A 72 -2.08 10.49 8.37
CA ASN A 72 -2.86 10.58 9.61
C ASN A 72 -2.21 11.52 10.62
N HIS A 73 -0.88 11.52 10.73
CA HIS A 73 -0.18 12.47 11.59
C HIS A 73 -0.33 13.91 11.11
N LEU A 74 -0.14 14.15 9.80
CA LEU A 74 -0.34 15.47 9.19
C LEU A 74 -1.78 15.96 9.33
N LEU A 75 -2.78 15.08 9.22
CA LEU A 75 -4.20 15.42 9.34
C LEU A 75 -4.71 15.48 10.78
N LYS A 76 -3.89 15.13 11.79
CA LYS A 76 -4.30 15.33 13.19
C LYS A 76 -4.59 16.80 13.42
N THR A 77 -5.83 17.08 13.80
CA THR A 77 -6.25 18.40 14.22
C THR A 77 -6.71 18.28 15.67
N THR A 78 -6.22 19.16 16.52
CA THR A 78 -6.66 19.27 17.90
C THR A 78 -7.90 20.13 17.94
N VAL A 79 -8.98 19.62 18.54
CA VAL A 79 -10.17 20.43 18.78
C VAL A 79 -9.86 21.40 19.93
N PRO A 80 -9.98 22.71 19.74
CA PRO A 80 -9.77 23.68 20.81
C PRO A 80 -10.87 23.54 21.88
N GLN A 81 -10.47 23.56 23.15
CA GLN A 81 -11.41 23.57 24.27
C GLN A 81 -11.83 25.00 24.60
N ILE A 82 -13.14 25.27 24.56
CA ILE A 82 -13.73 26.57 24.85
C ILE A 82 -14.77 26.35 25.95
N GLU A 83 -14.69 27.08 27.07
CA GLU A 83 -15.55 26.86 28.24
C GLU A 83 -17.06 26.96 27.92
N SER A 84 -17.42 27.74 26.91
CA SER A 84 -18.80 27.95 26.47
C SER A 84 -19.25 27.06 25.32
N LEU A 85 -18.41 26.17 24.79
CA LEU A 85 -18.72 25.38 23.59
C LEU A 85 -18.12 23.98 23.63
N ASP A 86 -18.98 22.96 23.46
CA ASP A 86 -18.56 21.57 23.31
C ASP A 86 -18.48 21.20 21.83
N ILE A 87 -17.28 20.79 21.38
CA ILE A 87 -16.99 20.51 19.97
C ILE A 87 -16.39 19.11 19.88
N GLY A 88 -16.98 18.26 19.02
CA GLY A 88 -16.44 16.96 18.65
C GLY A 88 -16.11 16.90 17.16
N MET A 89 -15.08 16.13 16.81
CA MET A 89 -14.67 15.89 15.43
C MET A 89 -14.41 14.40 15.20
N LEU A 90 -14.96 13.86 14.11
CA LEU A 90 -14.75 12.47 13.70
C LEU A 90 -14.51 12.42 12.19
N SER A 91 -13.38 11.83 11.78
CA SER A 91 -13.07 11.55 10.38
C SER A 91 -12.65 10.08 10.27
N ILE A 92 -13.42 9.30 9.52
CA ILE A 92 -13.20 7.85 9.34
C ILE A 92 -12.91 7.59 7.86
N PRO A 93 -11.70 7.10 7.51
CA PRO A 93 -11.38 6.77 6.13
C PRO A 93 -12.13 5.51 5.66
N LEU A 94 -12.68 5.54 4.45
CA LEU A 94 -13.32 4.37 3.82
C LEU A 94 -12.31 3.30 3.35
N ARG A 95 -11.04 3.68 3.16
CA ARG A 95 -9.91 2.79 2.78
C ARG A 95 -8.69 3.10 3.67
N ARG A 96 -7.47 2.88 3.19
CA ARG A 96 -6.24 3.18 3.95
C ARG A 96 -5.99 4.68 4.12
N MET A 97 -6.24 5.49 3.09
CA MET A 97 -5.98 6.94 3.11
C MET A 97 -7.28 7.72 2.94
N ASN A 98 -7.40 8.85 3.65
CA ASN A 98 -8.58 9.70 3.60
C ASN A 98 -8.43 10.83 2.58
N GLY A 99 -9.45 11.08 1.78
CA GLY A 99 -9.56 12.31 0.99
C GLY A 99 -10.19 13.45 1.80
N ASP A 100 -10.87 13.09 2.90
CA ASP A 100 -11.69 14.01 3.67
C ASP A 100 -10.93 14.48 4.91
N CYS A 101 -11.03 15.76 5.22
CA CYS A 101 -10.48 16.33 6.43
C CYS A 101 -11.45 17.30 7.07
N VAL A 102 -11.40 17.32 8.40
CA VAL A 102 -12.02 18.37 9.20
C VAL A 102 -10.89 19.09 9.92
N TYR A 103 -10.89 20.40 9.78
CA TYR A 103 -9.91 21.28 10.38
C TYR A 103 -10.65 22.33 11.22
N CYS A 104 -10.21 22.54 12.45
CA CYS A 104 -10.84 23.40 13.43
C CYS A 104 -9.76 24.19 14.15
N PHE A 105 -9.92 25.51 14.23
CA PHE A 105 -8.92 26.37 14.84
C PHE A 105 -9.51 27.67 15.38
N LEU A 106 -8.74 28.32 16.26
CA LEU A 106 -9.12 29.54 16.96
C LEU A 106 -8.27 30.71 16.45
N TYR A 107 -8.91 31.78 16.00
CA TYR A 107 -8.18 33.00 15.68
C TYR A 107 -7.78 33.79 16.94
N ASP A 108 -6.71 34.56 16.80
CA ASP A 108 -6.12 35.33 17.89
C ASP A 108 -7.17 36.20 18.62
N LYS A 109 -7.05 36.26 19.96
CA LYS A 109 -8.02 36.76 20.96
C LYS A 109 -9.25 35.91 21.30
N LYS A 110 -9.42 34.70 20.76
CA LYS A 110 -10.55 33.76 21.07
C LYS A 110 -11.95 34.26 20.67
N ASP A 111 -12.06 35.31 19.86
CA ASP A 111 -13.37 35.85 19.46
C ASP A 111 -14.02 35.08 18.30
N TYR A 112 -13.22 34.37 17.50
CA TYR A 112 -13.69 33.66 16.31
C TYR A 112 -13.17 32.22 16.25
N LEU A 113 -14.10 31.31 16.05
CA LEU A 113 -13.86 29.88 15.85
C LEU A 113 -14.13 29.54 14.38
N SER A 114 -13.15 28.94 13.73
CA SER A 114 -13.24 28.56 12.32
C SER A 114 -13.23 27.05 12.14
N PHE A 115 -14.07 26.59 11.22
CA PHE A 115 -14.17 25.19 10.82
C PHE A 115 -14.06 25.09 9.31
N ALA A 116 -13.22 24.19 8.83
CA ALA A 116 -13.13 23.81 7.44
C ALA A 116 -13.39 22.32 7.31
N VAL A 117 -14.27 21.95 6.39
CA VAL A 117 -14.51 20.56 5.99
C VAL A 117 -14.21 20.49 4.51
N THR A 118 -13.33 19.57 4.13
CA THR A 118 -12.86 19.43 2.76
C THR A 118 -13.07 18.01 2.30
N ASP A 119 -13.67 17.85 1.12
CA ASP A 119 -13.78 16.60 0.39
C ASP A 119 -12.97 16.77 -0.91
N VAL A 120 -11.92 15.96 -1.06
CA VAL A 120 -11.09 16.00 -2.25
C VAL A 120 -11.58 14.94 -3.24
N VAL A 121 -11.80 15.37 -4.49
CA VAL A 121 -12.21 14.48 -5.58
C VAL A 121 -11.20 13.34 -5.77
N GLY A 122 -11.62 12.11 -5.48
CA GLY A 122 -10.84 10.89 -5.66
C GLY A 122 -10.71 10.06 -4.39
N LYS A 123 -9.94 8.97 -4.45
CA LYS A 123 -9.66 8.10 -3.30
C LYS A 123 -8.23 7.56 -3.37
N GLY A 124 -7.61 7.32 -2.22
CA GLY A 124 -6.26 6.76 -2.13
C GLY A 124 -5.16 7.82 -2.18
N VAL A 125 -3.98 7.44 -2.69
CA VAL A 125 -2.74 8.24 -2.57
C VAL A 125 -2.83 9.64 -3.18
N PRO A 126 -3.38 9.86 -4.40
CA PRO A 126 -3.44 11.20 -4.98
C PRO A 126 -4.35 12.17 -4.22
N ALA A 127 -5.53 11.70 -3.80
CA ALA A 127 -6.47 12.49 -3.00
C ALA A 127 -5.87 12.87 -1.65
N ALA A 128 -5.16 11.94 -1.02
CA ALA A 128 -4.47 12.17 0.23
C ALA A 128 -3.37 13.22 0.16
N LEU A 129 -2.57 13.21 -0.91
CA LEU A 129 -1.55 14.22 -1.19
C LEU A 129 -2.17 15.61 -1.38
N CYS A 130 -3.25 15.69 -2.15
CA CYS A 130 -3.98 16.94 -2.35
C CYS A 130 -4.54 17.47 -1.03
N MET A 131 -5.12 16.59 -0.20
CA MET A 131 -5.59 16.97 1.15
C MET A 131 -4.46 17.51 2.03
N SER A 132 -3.26 16.90 2.00
CA SER A 132 -2.12 17.42 2.75
C SER A 132 -1.73 18.84 2.29
N MET A 133 -1.78 19.13 0.98
CA MET A 133 -1.51 20.48 0.47
C MET A 133 -2.57 21.49 0.91
N VAL A 134 -3.86 21.12 0.81
CA VAL A 134 -4.97 21.98 1.26
C VAL A 134 -4.85 22.29 2.75
N LYS A 135 -4.58 21.28 3.59
CA LYS A 135 -4.38 21.48 5.03
C LYS A 135 -3.21 22.44 5.33
N ASN A 136 -2.07 22.26 4.66
CA ASN A 136 -0.93 23.17 4.83
C ASN A 136 -1.28 24.60 4.40
N GLY A 137 -2.06 24.77 3.32
CA GLY A 137 -2.56 26.07 2.89
C GLY A 137 -3.44 26.73 3.94
N LEU A 138 -4.37 25.97 4.52
CA LEU A 138 -5.24 26.44 5.61
C LEU A 138 -4.45 26.85 6.86
N GLU A 139 -3.48 26.04 7.29
CA GLU A 139 -2.57 26.36 8.42
C GLU A 139 -1.72 27.61 8.16
N THR A 140 -1.37 27.88 6.91
CA THR A 140 -0.60 29.09 6.55
C THR A 140 -1.49 30.34 6.57
N LEU A 141 -2.73 30.21 6.10
CA LEU A 141 -3.71 31.30 6.03
C LEU A 141 -4.36 31.64 7.39
N GLU A 142 -4.29 30.71 8.34
CA GLU A 142 -4.67 30.91 9.75
C GLU A 142 -4.00 32.14 10.37
N TYR A 143 -2.81 32.52 9.90
CA TYR A 143 -2.09 33.71 10.38
C TYR A 143 -2.46 35.01 9.65
N ALA A 144 -3.23 34.96 8.57
CA ALA A 144 -3.31 36.04 7.59
C ALA A 144 -4.67 36.77 7.54
N ASN A 145 -5.80 36.07 7.68
CA ASN A 145 -7.11 36.70 7.44
C ASN A 145 -8.29 35.91 8.03
N ASN A 146 -9.34 36.60 8.51
CA ASN A 146 -10.53 35.99 9.11
C ASN A 146 -11.71 35.83 8.13
N ASN A 147 -11.53 36.15 6.84
CA ASN A 147 -12.59 36.11 5.84
C ASN A 147 -12.60 34.77 5.06
N PRO A 148 -13.64 33.93 5.21
CA PRO A 148 -13.71 32.64 4.52
C PRO A 148 -13.64 32.73 2.99
N SER A 149 -14.16 33.79 2.38
CA SER A 149 -14.13 33.92 0.92
C SER A 149 -12.70 34.05 0.38
N HIS A 150 -11.82 34.73 1.13
CA HIS A 150 -10.42 34.92 0.78
C HIS A 150 -9.57 33.68 1.10
N VAL A 151 -10.03 32.84 2.04
CA VAL A 151 -9.36 31.57 2.36
C VAL A 151 -9.64 30.49 1.30
N LEU A 152 -10.76 30.63 0.58
CA LEU A 152 -11.23 29.67 -0.43
C LEU A 152 -10.94 30.08 -1.88
N GLU A 153 -10.39 31.29 -2.10
CA GLU A 153 -9.99 31.82 -3.42
C GLU A 153 -8.61 31.29 -3.84
#